data_AF-H3DQ88-F1
#
_entry.id   AF-H3DQ88-F1
#
_cell.length_a   1.000
_cell.length_b   1.000
_cell.length_c   1.000
_cell.angle_alpha   90.00
_cell.angle_beta   90.00
_cell.angle_gamma   90.00
#
_symmetry.space_group_name_H-M   'P 1'
#
loop_
_entity.id
_entity.type
_entity.pdbx_description
1 polymer ?
#
loop_
_entity_poly.entity_id
_entity_poly.type
_entity_poly.pdbx_seq_one_letter_code
_entity_poly.pdbx_strand_id
1 'polypeptide(L)'
;ISCLTDFPNVVQMAKLVCEDVNVDRFFPVLYPKASRLIVTFDEHVISNNFKFGVIYQKFGQEEELFGNNDESPAFVEFLEFLGEKIELHNFKGFRGGLDVTHGQTGTESVYCNFRNKEVMFHVSTKLPYTEGDAQQLQRKRHIGNDIVAIVFQEENTPFVPDMIASNFLHAYIVVQVVNPCSSDVLYRVSVTARDDVPFFGPALPNPAVFTKGPEFHDFLFTKLINAEYACYRAEKFAKLEERTRSALLETLYEELHLNSQAMMGVGGEDDKMENGSGGGGGFFESFKRVIRSRSHSLDAVGFPLKKTHSVSSSLSSYSHEPAEGHKFPGIVSTALLHLGVLCLLQQFCGLFPPSSLACCPNISQRRPLGWSVHAWVSNLALSFTLSVTTT
;
A
#
# COMPACT_ATOMS: atom_id res chain seq x y z
N ILE A 1 -25.00 30.71 -10.40
CA ILE A 1 -24.91 30.18 -11.79
C ILE A 1 -23.56 30.66 -12.33
N SER A 2 -22.63 29.75 -12.61
CA SER A 2 -21.40 30.12 -13.30
C SER A 2 -21.74 30.28 -14.79
N CYS A 3 -21.67 31.50 -15.30
CA CYS A 3 -21.99 31.86 -16.68
C CYS A 3 -20.72 31.90 -17.54
N LEU A 4 -19.84 30.90 -17.42
CA LEU A 4 -18.71 30.76 -18.34
C LEU A 4 -19.27 30.43 -19.73
N THR A 5 -19.20 31.41 -20.63
CA THR A 5 -19.67 31.30 -22.01
C THR A 5 -18.75 30.44 -22.87
N ASP A 6 -17.48 30.36 -22.50
CA ASP A 6 -16.46 29.55 -23.18
C ASP A 6 -15.96 28.44 -22.24
N PHE A 7 -16.14 27.18 -22.64
CA PHE A 7 -15.57 26.06 -21.91
C PHE A 7 -14.07 25.98 -22.15
N PRO A 8 -13.24 25.91 -21.09
CA PRO A 8 -11.80 25.74 -21.24
C PRO A 8 -11.51 24.44 -22.00
N ASN A 9 -10.54 24.47 -22.91
CA ASN A 9 -10.07 23.27 -23.58
C ASN A 9 -9.32 22.36 -22.59
N VAL A 10 -9.06 21.10 -22.97
CA VAL A 10 -8.44 20.10 -22.09
C VAL A 10 -7.06 20.52 -21.55
N VAL A 11 -6.27 21.28 -22.31
CA VAL A 11 -4.96 21.79 -21.86
C VAL A 11 -5.15 22.87 -20.79
N GLN A 12 -6.11 23.78 -20.99
CA GLN A 12 -6.46 24.79 -19.99
C GLN A 12 -7.01 24.14 -18.72
N MET A 13 -7.87 23.13 -18.85
CA MET A 13 -8.39 22.37 -17.71
C MET A 13 -7.27 21.69 -16.92
N ALA A 14 -6.29 21.07 -17.59
CA ALA A 14 -5.14 20.47 -16.92
C ALA A 14 -4.29 21.50 -16.16
N LYS A 15 -4.05 22.68 -16.76
CA LYS A 15 -3.30 23.78 -16.13
C LYS A 15 -3.98 24.38 -14.90
N LEU A 16 -5.32 24.33 -14.82
CA LEU A 16 -6.05 24.75 -13.61
C LEU A 16 -5.76 23.84 -12.40
N VAL A 17 -5.32 22.61 -12.64
CA VAL A 17 -5.02 21.62 -11.60
C VAL A 17 -3.53 21.56 -11.31
N CYS A 18 -2.72 21.67 -12.37
CA CYS A 18 -1.28 21.56 -12.32
C CYS A 18 -0.67 22.55 -13.32
N GLU A 19 -0.22 23.70 -12.81
CA GLU A 19 0.27 24.82 -13.62
C GLU A 19 1.50 24.45 -14.47
N ASP A 20 2.31 23.51 -13.97
CA ASP A 20 3.51 22.99 -14.61
C ASP A 20 3.25 22.12 -15.86
N VAL A 21 1.98 21.79 -16.15
CA VAL A 21 1.60 21.06 -17.36
C VAL A 21 1.87 21.94 -18.58
N ASN A 22 2.91 21.58 -19.34
CA ASN A 22 3.28 22.28 -20.57
C ASN A 22 3.25 21.34 -21.78
N VAL A 23 2.05 21.14 -22.32
CA VAL A 23 1.82 20.31 -23.52
C VAL A 23 0.92 21.05 -24.51
N ASP A 24 1.11 20.79 -25.80
CA ASP A 24 0.32 21.43 -26.86
C ASP A 24 -1.10 20.84 -26.97
N ARG A 25 -1.28 19.57 -26.61
CA ARG A 25 -2.55 18.84 -26.71
C ARG A 25 -2.58 17.60 -25.82
N PHE A 26 -3.78 17.11 -25.56
CA PHE A 26 -4.03 15.77 -25.01
C PHE A 26 -4.70 14.89 -26.08
N PHE A 27 -4.52 13.58 -25.97
CA PHE A 27 -5.15 12.60 -26.84
C PHE A 27 -6.33 11.92 -26.13
N PRO A 28 -7.46 11.70 -26.82
CA PRO A 28 -8.60 11.03 -26.22
C PRO A 28 -8.27 9.55 -25.96
N VAL A 29 -8.65 9.07 -24.77
CA VAL A 29 -8.59 7.64 -24.44
C VAL A 29 -9.88 6.99 -24.94
N LEU A 30 -9.76 6.14 -25.96
CA LEU A 30 -10.90 5.52 -26.65
C LEU A 30 -11.09 4.04 -26.28
N TYR A 31 -10.14 3.48 -25.53
CA TYR A 31 -10.18 2.08 -25.14
C TYR A 31 -11.34 1.77 -24.17
N PRO A 32 -12.29 0.87 -24.51
CA PRO A 32 -13.48 0.63 -23.67
C PRO A 32 -13.18 0.10 -22.26
N LYS A 33 -12.04 -0.58 -22.05
CA LYS A 33 -11.64 -1.06 -20.71
C LYS A 33 -10.77 -0.06 -19.93
N ALA A 34 -10.51 1.12 -20.48
CA ALA A 34 -9.62 2.12 -19.89
C ALA A 34 -9.99 2.50 -18.46
N SER A 35 -11.27 2.77 -18.20
CA SER A 35 -11.75 3.17 -16.86
C SER A 35 -11.38 2.16 -15.77
N ARG A 36 -11.47 0.86 -16.09
CA ARG A 36 -11.09 -0.21 -15.15
C ARG A 36 -9.59 -0.23 -14.88
N LEU A 37 -8.76 0.00 -15.89
CA LEU A 37 -7.30 0.08 -15.74
C LEU A 37 -6.91 1.30 -14.89
N ILE A 38 -7.52 2.45 -15.16
CA ILE A 38 -7.28 3.70 -14.42
C ILE A 38 -7.67 3.54 -12.95
N VAL A 39 -8.84 2.96 -12.64
CA VAL A 39 -9.24 2.71 -11.24
C VAL A 39 -8.28 1.74 -10.55
N THR A 40 -7.87 0.68 -11.24
CA THR A 40 -6.89 -0.28 -10.68
C THR A 40 -5.56 0.40 -10.38
N PHE A 41 -5.11 1.31 -11.25
CA PHE A 41 -3.95 2.14 -11.00
C PHE A 41 -4.17 3.07 -9.80
N ASP A 42 -5.26 3.82 -9.72
CA ASP A 42 -5.48 4.76 -8.61
C ASP A 42 -5.56 4.05 -7.25
N GLU A 43 -6.16 2.88 -7.19
CA GLU A 43 -6.33 2.10 -5.95
C GLU A 43 -5.08 1.29 -5.55
N HIS A 44 -4.00 1.31 -6.33
CA HIS A 44 -2.79 0.50 -6.06
C HIS A 44 -2.11 0.81 -4.73
N VAL A 45 -2.34 2.01 -4.19
CA VAL A 45 -1.81 2.46 -2.90
C VAL A 45 -2.71 2.07 -1.72
N ILE A 46 -3.95 1.65 -1.98
CA ILE A 46 -4.91 1.30 -0.93
C ILE A 46 -4.64 -0.13 -0.47
N SER A 47 -4.09 -0.28 0.74
CA SER A 47 -4.00 -1.58 1.41
C SER A 47 -5.14 -1.76 2.40
N ASN A 48 -5.80 -2.91 2.34
CA ASN A 48 -6.68 -3.40 3.40
C ASN A 48 -6.00 -4.43 4.30
N ASN A 49 -4.74 -4.75 4.02
CA ASN A 49 -3.98 -5.78 4.71
C ASN A 49 -2.78 -5.16 5.39
N PHE A 50 -2.63 -5.42 6.69
CA PHE A 50 -1.55 -4.88 7.51
C PHE A 50 -0.84 -6.00 8.24
N LYS A 51 0.46 -5.81 8.47
CA LYS A 51 1.28 -6.72 9.26
C LYS A 51 2.13 -5.93 10.23
N PHE A 52 2.11 -6.32 11.49
CA PHE A 52 2.81 -5.62 12.56
C PHE A 52 3.61 -6.58 13.41
N GLY A 53 4.83 -6.18 13.75
CA GLY A 53 5.64 -6.91 14.71
C GLY A 53 5.07 -6.81 16.12
N VAL A 54 5.21 -7.86 16.92
CA VAL A 54 5.02 -7.79 18.38
C VAL A 54 6.25 -8.37 19.05
N ILE A 55 6.94 -7.51 19.80
CA ILE A 55 8.20 -7.83 20.48
C ILE A 55 7.93 -7.79 21.98
N TYR A 56 8.30 -8.85 22.68
CA TYR A 56 8.26 -8.89 24.14
C TYR A 56 9.63 -8.47 24.69
N GLN A 57 9.68 -7.40 25.49
CA GLN A 57 10.89 -6.89 26.13
C GLN A 57 10.82 -7.10 27.64
N LYS A 58 11.74 -7.91 28.18
CA LYS A 58 11.88 -8.12 29.62
C LYS A 58 12.54 -6.93 30.30
N PHE A 59 12.40 -6.82 31.62
CA PHE A 59 13.02 -5.76 32.39
C PHE A 59 14.54 -5.71 32.17
N GLY A 60 15.06 -4.53 31.82
CA GLY A 60 16.49 -4.31 31.59
C GLY A 60 17.06 -5.00 30.35
N GLN A 61 16.21 -5.58 29.49
CA GLN A 61 16.67 -6.24 28.27
C GLN A 61 16.97 -5.21 27.17
N GLU A 62 18.27 -4.98 26.95
CA GLU A 62 18.74 -4.05 25.90
C GLU A 62 19.20 -4.77 24.62
N GLU A 63 19.67 -6.01 24.75
CA GLU A 63 20.13 -6.86 23.64
C GLU A 63 19.22 -8.08 23.46
N GLU A 64 19.37 -8.78 22.33
CA GLU A 64 18.69 -10.05 22.04
C GLU A 64 17.15 -9.98 22.20
N LEU A 65 16.53 -8.86 21.81
CA LEU A 65 15.08 -8.63 21.92
C LEU A 65 14.20 -9.72 21.27
N PHE A 66 14.77 -10.49 20.33
CA PHE A 66 14.09 -11.60 19.67
C PHE A 66 14.33 -12.96 20.35
N GLY A 67 15.16 -13.04 21.40
CA GLY A 67 15.55 -14.29 22.07
C GLY A 67 14.53 -14.87 23.05
N ASN A 68 13.46 -14.13 23.37
CA ASN A 68 12.48 -14.56 24.36
C ASN A 68 11.60 -15.72 23.87
N ASN A 69 11.56 -16.82 24.61
CA ASN A 69 10.71 -17.99 24.32
C ASN A 69 9.48 -18.10 25.22
N ASP A 70 9.61 -17.67 26.46
CA ASP A 70 8.53 -17.75 27.43
C ASP A 70 7.58 -16.55 27.27
N GLU A 71 6.28 -16.83 27.34
CA GLU A 71 5.22 -15.83 27.39
C GLU A 71 4.80 -15.66 28.86
N SER A 72 4.88 -14.44 29.39
CA SER A 72 4.36 -14.17 30.74
C SER A 72 2.82 -14.13 30.72
N PRO A 73 2.15 -14.35 31.86
CA PRO A 73 0.69 -14.22 31.95
C PRO A 73 0.17 -12.87 31.45
N ALA A 74 0.91 -11.80 31.75
CA ALA A 74 0.59 -10.44 31.30
C ALA A 74 0.69 -10.29 29.78
N PHE A 75 1.71 -10.90 29.17
CA PHE A 75 1.88 -10.87 27.73
C PHE A 75 0.82 -11.71 27.02
N VAL A 76 0.50 -12.90 27.52
CA VAL A 76 -0.60 -13.73 27.01
C VAL A 76 -1.93 -12.96 27.05
N GLU A 77 -2.23 -12.32 28.19
CA GLU A 77 -3.44 -11.49 28.34
C GLU A 77 -3.49 -10.34 27.32
N PHE A 78 -2.35 -9.71 27.04
CA PHE A 78 -2.25 -8.66 26.04
C PHE A 78 -2.43 -9.19 24.60
N LEU A 79 -1.88 -10.36 24.28
CA LEU A 79 -2.05 -11.00 22.97
C LEU A 79 -3.52 -11.38 22.71
N GLU A 80 -4.22 -11.90 23.71
CA GLU A 80 -5.66 -12.15 23.64
C GLU A 80 -6.48 -10.86 23.48
N PHE A 81 -6.00 -9.76 24.07
CA PHE A 81 -6.61 -8.44 23.87
C PHE A 81 -6.37 -7.89 22.45
N LEU A 82 -5.20 -8.14 21.85
CA LEU A 82 -4.89 -7.66 20.50
C LEU A 82 -5.81 -8.28 19.44
N GLY A 83 -6.07 -9.57 19.52
CA GLY A 83 -6.87 -10.26 18.51
C GLY A 83 -7.11 -11.74 18.80
N GLU A 84 -7.64 -12.42 17.80
CA GLU A 84 -7.90 -13.85 17.86
C GLU A 84 -6.61 -14.63 17.66
N LYS A 85 -6.36 -15.61 18.54
CA LYS A 85 -5.30 -16.60 18.31
C LYS A 85 -5.75 -17.58 17.23
N ILE A 86 -5.03 -17.63 16.13
CA ILE A 86 -5.34 -18.49 14.98
C ILE A 86 -4.27 -19.56 14.78
N GLU A 87 -4.68 -20.72 14.29
CA GLU A 87 -3.77 -21.76 13.82
C GLU A 87 -3.33 -21.43 12.40
N LEU A 88 -2.03 -21.48 12.11
CA LEU A 88 -1.49 -21.09 10.81
C LEU A 88 -1.78 -22.13 9.73
N HIS A 89 -1.81 -23.40 10.08
CA HIS A 89 -2.07 -24.47 9.12
C HIS A 89 -3.46 -24.30 8.49
N ASN A 90 -3.52 -24.23 7.16
CA ASN A 90 -4.75 -24.01 6.39
C ASN A 90 -5.51 -22.69 6.67
N PHE A 91 -4.90 -21.71 7.36
CA PHE A 91 -5.52 -20.40 7.57
C PHE A 91 -5.91 -19.74 6.24
N LYS A 92 -7.10 -19.13 6.19
CA LYS A 92 -7.70 -18.59 4.94
C LYS A 92 -7.67 -17.07 4.83
N GLY A 93 -7.36 -16.37 5.92
CA GLY A 93 -7.24 -14.91 5.93
C GLY A 93 -5.88 -14.43 5.41
N PHE A 94 -5.64 -13.13 5.54
CA PHE A 94 -4.35 -12.52 5.22
C PHE A 94 -3.22 -13.09 6.09
N ARG A 95 -2.28 -13.81 5.46
CA ARG A 95 -1.21 -14.53 6.17
C ARG A 95 0.02 -13.70 6.56
N GLY A 96 0.11 -12.42 6.18
CA GLY A 96 1.26 -11.57 6.55
C GLY A 96 2.64 -11.98 6.01
N GLY A 97 2.74 -13.07 5.25
CA GLY A 97 4.03 -13.68 4.86
C GLY A 97 4.41 -14.91 5.69
N LEU A 98 3.59 -15.29 6.66
CA LEU A 98 3.70 -16.55 7.40
C LEU A 98 3.37 -17.75 6.52
N ASP A 99 3.91 -18.90 6.88
CA ASP A 99 3.69 -20.19 6.23
C ASP A 99 2.44 -20.87 6.78
N VAL A 100 1.45 -21.05 5.90
CA VAL A 100 0.17 -21.70 6.20
C VAL A 100 0.12 -23.16 5.73
N THR A 101 1.22 -23.67 5.18
CA THR A 101 1.31 -24.96 4.49
C THR A 101 2.23 -25.95 5.17
N HIS A 102 3.46 -25.56 5.50
CA HIS A 102 4.51 -26.47 5.99
C HIS A 102 4.92 -26.21 7.44
N GLY A 103 4.31 -25.23 8.12
CA GLY A 103 4.59 -24.92 9.54
C GLY A 103 5.97 -24.31 9.80
N GLN A 104 6.62 -23.72 8.80
CA GLN A 104 7.99 -23.19 8.92
C GLN A 104 8.08 -21.90 9.74
N THR A 105 6.97 -21.23 10.01
CA THR A 105 6.92 -19.93 10.72
C THR A 105 6.12 -20.03 12.01
N GLY A 106 6.14 -21.19 12.67
CA GLY A 106 5.35 -21.48 13.86
C GLY A 106 4.01 -22.14 13.52
N THR A 107 3.27 -22.50 14.56
CA THR A 107 1.97 -23.21 14.44
C THR A 107 0.78 -22.28 14.58
N GLU A 108 0.96 -21.13 15.24
CA GLU A 108 -0.10 -20.18 15.57
C GLU A 108 0.38 -18.73 15.48
N SER A 109 -0.56 -17.80 15.37
CA SER A 109 -0.31 -16.36 15.50
C SER A 109 -1.54 -15.64 16.06
N VAL A 110 -1.47 -14.31 16.15
CA VAL A 110 -2.59 -13.43 16.49
C VAL A 110 -3.05 -12.69 15.24
N TYR A 111 -4.35 -12.66 15.01
CA TYR A 111 -4.99 -12.04 13.86
C TYR A 111 -6.19 -11.20 14.29
N CYS A 112 -6.46 -10.11 13.60
CA CYS A 112 -7.64 -9.29 13.83
C CYS A 112 -8.23 -8.77 12.52
N ASN A 113 -9.55 -8.76 12.41
CA ASN A 113 -10.26 -7.99 11.39
C ASN A 113 -10.76 -6.69 12.01
N PHE A 114 -10.09 -5.58 11.69
CA PHE A 114 -10.39 -4.26 12.21
C PHE A 114 -10.97 -3.37 11.12
N ARG A 115 -12.26 -3.04 11.19
CA ARG A 115 -12.96 -2.16 10.22
C ARG A 115 -12.75 -2.59 8.75
N ASN A 116 -12.93 -3.89 8.47
CA ASN A 116 -12.68 -4.53 7.18
C ASN A 116 -11.21 -4.46 6.71
N LYS A 117 -10.28 -4.33 7.65
CA LYS A 117 -8.84 -4.46 7.40
C LYS A 117 -8.34 -5.70 8.12
N GLU A 118 -7.65 -6.56 7.38
CA GLU A 118 -7.04 -7.76 7.93
C GLU A 118 -5.68 -7.40 8.51
N VAL A 119 -5.45 -7.71 9.79
CA VAL A 119 -4.21 -7.43 10.50
C VAL A 119 -3.61 -8.75 10.98
N MET A 120 -2.41 -9.06 10.49
CA MET A 120 -1.62 -10.20 10.93
C MET A 120 -0.49 -9.72 11.86
N PHE A 121 -0.38 -10.29 13.05
CA PHE A 121 0.74 -9.98 13.93
C PHE A 121 1.88 -10.97 13.74
N HIS A 122 3.11 -10.48 13.73
CA HIS A 122 4.32 -11.29 13.82
C HIS A 122 4.80 -11.29 15.27
N VAL A 123 4.26 -12.23 16.06
CA VAL A 123 4.55 -12.32 17.50
C VAL A 123 5.88 -13.03 17.72
N SER A 124 6.85 -12.36 18.33
CA SER A 124 8.23 -12.87 18.47
C SER A 124 8.29 -14.25 19.13
N THR A 125 7.50 -14.49 20.18
CA THR A 125 7.46 -15.76 20.93
C THR A 125 6.77 -16.89 20.16
N LYS A 126 5.91 -16.57 19.19
CA LYS A 126 5.19 -17.57 18.37
C LYS A 126 5.93 -17.94 17.08
N LEU A 127 6.95 -17.16 16.72
CA LEU A 127 7.87 -17.47 15.63
C LEU A 127 8.95 -18.47 16.10
N PRO A 128 9.45 -19.35 15.21
CA PRO A 128 10.41 -20.39 15.59
C PRO A 128 11.67 -19.81 16.23
N TYR A 129 12.09 -20.44 17.32
CA TYR A 129 13.37 -20.17 17.97
C TYR A 129 14.46 -21.03 17.35
N THR A 130 15.64 -20.45 17.13
CA THR A 130 16.81 -21.18 16.64
C THR A 130 17.90 -21.19 17.72
N GLU A 131 18.20 -22.35 18.29
CA GLU A 131 19.27 -22.47 19.28
C GLU A 131 20.64 -22.15 18.63
N GLY A 132 21.47 -21.38 19.34
CA GLY A 132 22.78 -20.94 18.86
C GLY A 132 22.75 -19.74 17.88
N ASP A 133 21.57 -19.23 17.52
CA ASP A 133 21.44 -18.00 16.73
C ASP A 133 21.10 -16.81 17.63
N ALA A 134 22.10 -16.10 18.14
CA ALA A 134 21.90 -14.92 19.00
C ALA A 134 21.05 -13.81 18.34
N GLN A 135 21.06 -13.73 17.00
CA GLN A 135 20.29 -12.72 16.27
C GLN A 135 18.86 -13.16 15.95
N GLN A 136 18.52 -14.44 16.15
CA GLN A 136 17.23 -15.04 15.84
C GLN A 136 16.73 -14.63 14.45
N LEU A 137 17.53 -14.92 13.42
CA LEU A 137 17.31 -14.48 12.05
C LEU A 137 15.94 -14.87 11.50
N GLN A 138 15.39 -16.02 11.90
CA GLN A 138 14.04 -16.44 11.50
C GLN A 138 12.97 -15.47 12.02
N ARG A 139 13.06 -15.04 13.27
CA ARG A 139 12.15 -14.06 13.87
C ARG A 139 12.36 -12.67 13.27
N LYS A 140 13.63 -12.26 13.17
CA LYS A 140 14.04 -10.97 12.61
C LYS A 140 13.68 -10.83 11.12
N ARG A 141 13.64 -11.92 10.35
CA ARG A 141 13.21 -11.89 8.94
C ARG A 141 11.74 -11.48 8.79
N HIS A 142 10.88 -11.84 9.74
CA HIS A 142 9.49 -11.41 9.70
C HIS A 142 9.34 -10.02 10.30
N ILE A 143 9.65 -9.87 11.60
CA ILE A 143 9.44 -8.63 12.34
C ILE A 143 10.33 -7.49 11.82
N GLY A 144 11.59 -7.78 11.50
CA GLY A 144 12.52 -6.81 10.95
C GLY A 144 12.19 -6.34 9.53
N ASN A 145 11.23 -6.98 8.85
CA ASN A 145 10.68 -6.55 7.56
C ASN A 145 9.28 -5.93 7.68
N ASP A 146 8.76 -5.77 8.89
CA ASP A 146 7.57 -4.95 9.12
C ASP A 146 7.95 -3.47 9.17
N ILE A 147 6.96 -2.61 8.95
CA ILE A 147 7.14 -1.15 9.01
C ILE A 147 6.93 -0.62 10.43
N VAL A 148 5.96 -1.21 11.13
CA VAL A 148 5.55 -0.82 12.48
C VAL A 148 5.57 -2.05 13.40
N ALA A 149 6.02 -1.87 14.63
CA ALA A 149 5.98 -2.92 15.65
C ALA A 149 5.43 -2.41 16.99
N ILE A 150 4.80 -3.31 17.74
CA ILE A 150 4.48 -3.13 19.15
C ILE A 150 5.63 -3.68 19.98
N VAL A 151 6.04 -2.94 21.00
CA VAL A 151 6.96 -3.41 22.04
C VAL A 151 6.17 -3.54 23.34
N PHE A 152 5.96 -4.76 23.81
CA PHE A 152 5.28 -5.02 25.06
C PHE A 152 6.28 -5.10 26.22
N GLN A 153 5.98 -4.42 27.31
CA GLN A 153 6.81 -4.36 28.52
C GLN A 153 5.97 -4.63 29.77
N GLU A 154 6.49 -5.45 30.69
CA GLU A 154 5.91 -5.59 32.04
C GLU A 154 6.41 -4.52 32.99
N GLU A 155 7.70 -4.21 32.90
CA GLU A 155 8.35 -3.17 33.67
C GLU A 155 8.93 -2.12 32.72
N ASN A 156 8.89 -0.87 33.17
CA ASN A 156 9.38 0.26 32.39
C ASN A 156 10.84 0.04 32.03
N THR A 157 11.10 -0.16 30.74
CA THR A 157 12.44 -0.41 30.21
C THR A 157 12.69 0.57 29.07
N PRO A 158 13.84 1.27 29.04
CA PRO A 158 14.17 2.13 27.91
C PRO A 158 14.11 1.36 26.58
N PHE A 159 13.49 1.96 25.58
CA PHE A 159 13.46 1.44 24.22
C PHE A 159 13.67 2.58 23.23
N VAL A 160 14.63 2.40 22.32
CA VAL A 160 14.89 3.32 21.21
C VAL A 160 14.95 2.53 19.89
N PRO A 161 14.54 3.13 18.76
CA PRO A 161 14.54 2.45 17.45
C PRO A 161 15.87 1.79 17.07
N ASP A 162 17.00 2.41 17.47
CA ASP A 162 18.35 1.95 17.14
C ASP A 162 18.73 0.61 17.78
N MET A 163 18.00 0.16 18.80
CA MET A 163 18.19 -1.16 19.41
C MET A 163 17.90 -2.31 18.43
N ILE A 164 17.11 -2.05 17.38
CA ILE A 164 16.80 -3.04 16.35
C ILE A 164 17.32 -2.55 15.01
N ALA A 165 18.43 -3.14 14.57
CA ALA A 165 18.97 -2.93 13.23
C ALA A 165 18.00 -3.50 12.17
N SER A 166 17.18 -2.63 11.59
CA SER A 166 16.25 -2.93 10.50
C SER A 166 16.24 -1.82 9.45
N ASN A 167 16.04 -2.24 8.20
CA ASN A 167 15.84 -1.36 7.08
C ASN A 167 14.38 -0.91 6.89
N PHE A 168 13.43 -1.57 7.56
CA PHE A 168 12.00 -1.43 7.34
C PHE A 168 11.25 -0.91 8.57
N LEU A 169 11.64 -1.29 9.78
CA LEU A 169 11.01 -0.78 10.99
C LEU A 169 11.31 0.72 11.14
N HIS A 170 10.27 1.53 11.16
CA HIS A 170 10.37 3.00 11.26
C HIS A 170 9.56 3.58 12.41
N ALA A 171 8.55 2.86 12.92
CA ALA A 171 7.75 3.30 14.06
C ALA A 171 7.46 2.16 15.04
N TYR A 172 7.40 2.50 16.32
CA TYR A 172 7.18 1.59 17.42
C TYR A 172 6.13 2.16 18.38
N ILE A 173 5.18 1.32 18.77
CA ILE A 173 4.24 1.62 19.84
C ILE A 173 4.64 0.77 21.05
N VAL A 174 5.15 1.43 22.09
CA VAL A 174 5.56 0.76 23.33
C VAL A 174 4.34 0.71 24.25
N VAL A 175 3.96 -0.48 24.66
CA VAL A 175 2.84 -0.76 25.56
C VAL A 175 3.37 -1.39 26.83
N GLN A 176 3.38 -0.60 27.90
CA GLN A 176 3.75 -1.07 29.24
C GLN A 176 2.50 -1.40 30.04
N VAL A 177 2.37 -2.63 30.53
CA VAL A 177 1.26 -3.01 31.41
C VAL A 177 1.46 -2.50 32.83
N VAL A 178 0.36 -2.16 33.50
CA VAL A 178 0.28 -1.76 34.91
C VAL A 178 -0.86 -2.56 35.53
N ASN A 179 -0.63 -3.13 36.72
CA ASN A 179 -1.55 -4.06 37.39
C ASN A 179 -1.96 -5.26 36.48
N PRO A 180 -1.01 -6.01 35.90
CA PRO A 180 -1.31 -7.11 34.99
C PRO A 180 -2.18 -8.18 35.66
N CYS A 181 -2.98 -8.90 34.87
CA CYS A 181 -3.78 -10.03 35.32
C CYS A 181 -4.74 -9.69 36.48
N SER A 182 -5.26 -8.47 36.50
CA SER A 182 -6.20 -7.96 37.49
C SER A 182 -7.42 -7.31 36.82
N SER A 183 -8.47 -7.02 37.59
CA SER A 183 -9.66 -6.30 37.09
C SER A 183 -9.37 -4.86 36.67
N ASP A 184 -8.31 -4.27 37.22
CA ASP A 184 -7.93 -2.87 37.03
C ASP A 184 -6.65 -2.75 36.18
N VAL A 185 -6.50 -3.63 35.19
CA VAL A 185 -5.35 -3.63 34.27
C VAL A 185 -5.34 -2.36 33.42
N LEU A 186 -4.19 -1.69 33.41
CA LEU A 186 -3.94 -0.46 32.69
C LEU A 186 -2.76 -0.66 31.73
N TYR A 187 -2.76 0.08 30.63
CA TYR A 187 -1.68 0.12 29.67
C TYR A 187 -1.17 1.54 29.51
N ARG A 188 0.10 1.76 29.86
CA ARG A 188 0.81 3.00 29.54
C ARG A 188 1.38 2.89 28.14
N VAL A 189 1.08 3.86 27.30
CA VAL A 189 1.47 3.84 25.89
C VAL A 189 2.43 4.97 25.60
N SER A 190 3.51 4.66 24.90
CA SER A 190 4.41 5.64 24.32
C SER A 190 4.73 5.28 22.88
N VAL A 191 5.21 6.25 22.10
CA VAL A 191 5.49 6.08 20.68
C VAL A 191 6.90 6.59 20.43
N THR A 192 7.68 5.80 19.69
CA THR A 192 8.98 6.22 19.18
C THR A 192 9.07 5.85 17.71
N ALA A 193 9.70 6.69 16.91
CA ALA A 193 9.86 6.49 15.48
C ALA A 193 11.19 7.11 15.03
N ARG A 194 11.58 6.85 13.78
CA ARG A 194 12.69 7.57 13.14
C ARG A 194 12.32 9.03 12.89
N ASP A 195 13.35 9.88 12.81
CA ASP A 195 13.21 11.34 12.68
C ASP A 195 12.46 11.77 11.41
N ASP A 196 12.53 10.97 10.35
CA ASP A 196 11.89 11.24 9.06
C ASP A 196 10.42 10.80 8.98
N VAL A 197 9.88 10.22 10.06
CA VAL A 197 8.47 9.84 10.16
C VAL A 197 7.67 11.02 10.69
N PRO A 198 6.70 11.57 9.93
CA PRO A 198 5.87 12.66 10.42
C PRO A 198 4.92 12.18 11.54
N PHE A 199 4.38 13.13 12.29
CA PHE A 199 3.36 12.83 13.31
C PHE A 199 2.17 12.05 12.71
N PHE A 200 1.67 11.06 13.45
CA PHE A 200 0.50 10.28 13.11
C PHE A 200 -0.50 10.19 14.27
N GLY A 201 -1.79 10.31 13.96
CA GLY A 201 -2.87 10.22 14.93
C GLY A 201 -3.27 8.78 15.26
N PRO A 202 -4.17 8.58 16.23
CA PRO A 202 -4.69 9.56 17.19
C PRO A 202 -3.59 10.08 18.15
N ALA A 203 -3.73 11.30 18.67
CA ALA A 203 -2.80 11.83 19.67
C ALA A 203 -2.92 11.05 20.99
N LEU A 204 -1.81 10.90 21.72
CA LEU A 204 -1.84 10.27 23.05
C LEU A 204 -2.64 11.14 24.02
N PRO A 205 -3.46 10.55 24.91
CA PRO A 205 -4.11 11.28 25.99
C PRO A 205 -3.08 11.75 27.02
N ASN A 206 -3.50 12.67 27.91
CA ASN A 206 -2.71 13.11 29.06
C ASN A 206 -3.50 12.84 30.35
N PRO A 207 -3.13 11.83 31.15
CA PRO A 207 -1.98 10.94 31.01
C PRO A 207 -2.14 9.90 29.89
N ALA A 208 -1.02 9.42 29.33
CA ALA A 208 -0.98 8.43 28.25
C ALA A 208 -1.23 6.99 28.76
N VAL A 209 -2.35 6.80 29.44
CA VAL A 209 -2.74 5.54 30.10
C VAL A 209 -4.14 5.16 29.65
N PHE A 210 -4.33 3.88 29.37
CA PHE A 210 -5.58 3.32 28.88
C PHE A 210 -6.03 2.15 29.75
N THR A 211 -7.33 1.97 29.90
CA THR A 211 -7.92 0.74 30.45
C THR A 211 -8.02 -0.32 29.36
N LYS A 212 -7.89 -1.60 29.72
CA LYS A 212 -8.20 -2.70 28.79
C LYS A 212 -9.67 -2.63 28.38
N GLY A 213 -9.92 -2.51 27.08
CA GLY A 213 -11.27 -2.39 26.56
C GLY A 213 -11.31 -1.95 25.10
N PRO A 214 -12.53 -1.83 24.53
CA PRO A 214 -12.71 -1.52 23.11
C PRO A 214 -12.17 -0.14 22.72
N GLU A 215 -12.17 0.83 23.63
CA GLU A 215 -11.63 2.18 23.37
C GLU A 215 -10.11 2.14 23.13
N PHE A 216 -9.38 1.40 23.99
CA PHE A 216 -7.94 1.21 23.80
C PHE A 216 -7.65 0.38 22.55
N HIS A 217 -8.47 -0.63 22.27
CA HIS A 217 -8.34 -1.46 21.06
C HIS A 217 -8.47 -0.62 19.80
N ASP A 218 -9.52 0.20 19.71
CA ASP A 218 -9.75 1.10 18.57
C ASP A 218 -8.64 2.15 18.42
N PHE A 219 -8.18 2.71 19.55
CA PHE A 219 -7.03 3.62 19.58
C PHE A 219 -5.78 2.95 19.02
N LEU A 220 -5.40 1.77 19.55
CA LEU A 220 -4.16 1.07 19.22
C LEU A 220 -4.13 0.68 17.74
N PHE A 221 -5.21 0.10 17.22
CA PHE A 221 -5.29 -0.30 15.81
C PHE A 221 -5.27 0.89 14.87
N THR A 222 -6.02 1.94 15.18
CA THR A 222 -5.98 3.18 14.40
C THR A 222 -4.58 3.81 14.42
N LYS A 223 -3.90 3.78 15.58
CA LYS A 223 -2.54 4.28 15.76
C LYS A 223 -1.51 3.49 14.95
N LEU A 224 -1.60 2.15 14.93
CA LEU A 224 -0.73 1.27 14.15
C LEU A 224 -0.86 1.52 12.64
N ILE A 225 -2.09 1.57 12.14
CA ILE A 225 -2.38 1.81 10.72
C ILE A 225 -1.89 3.20 10.30
N ASN A 226 -2.16 4.21 11.10
CA ASN A 226 -1.70 5.58 10.82
C ASN A 226 -0.18 5.71 10.93
N ALA A 227 0.47 4.95 11.82
CA ALA A 227 1.92 4.87 11.88
C ALA A 227 2.48 4.35 10.55
N GLU A 228 1.92 3.27 10.00
CA GLU A 228 2.35 2.74 8.71
C GLU A 228 2.14 3.75 7.58
N TYR A 229 0.99 4.42 7.55
CA TYR A 229 0.73 5.50 6.57
C TYR A 229 1.71 6.66 6.68
N ALA A 230 2.11 7.05 7.90
CA ALA A 230 3.12 8.07 8.10
C ALA A 230 4.51 7.59 7.67
N CYS A 231 4.86 6.33 7.95
CA CYS A 231 6.11 5.74 7.50
C CYS A 231 6.26 5.75 5.98
N TYR A 232 5.19 5.62 5.18
CA TYR A 232 5.31 5.76 3.71
C TYR A 232 5.81 7.14 3.26
N ARG A 233 5.68 8.17 4.10
CA ARG A 233 6.20 9.52 3.82
C ARG A 233 7.66 9.70 4.22
N ALA A 234 8.26 8.73 4.92
CA ALA A 234 9.67 8.72 5.22
C ALA A 234 10.51 8.60 3.94
N GLU A 235 11.70 9.20 3.91
CA GLU A 235 12.47 9.42 2.67
C GLU A 235 12.71 8.11 1.90
N LYS A 236 13.05 7.05 2.63
CA LYS A 236 13.34 5.74 2.06
C LYS A 236 12.13 5.11 1.36
N PHE A 237 10.95 5.22 1.97
CA PHE A 237 9.72 4.65 1.42
C PHE A 237 9.12 5.52 0.33
N ALA A 238 9.15 6.84 0.49
CA ALA A 238 8.66 7.79 -0.51
C ALA A 238 9.38 7.60 -1.86
N LYS A 239 10.72 7.47 -1.86
CA LYS A 239 11.50 7.21 -3.09
C LYS A 239 11.12 5.89 -3.75
N LEU A 240 10.90 4.84 -2.96
CA LEU A 240 10.49 3.54 -3.48
C LEU A 240 9.07 3.59 -4.06
N GLU A 241 8.16 4.27 -3.38
CA GLU A 241 6.79 4.50 -3.82
C GLU A 241 6.74 5.29 -5.12
N GLU A 242 7.47 6.40 -5.22
CA GLU A 242 7.55 7.24 -6.42
C GLU A 242 8.03 6.44 -7.63
N ARG A 243 9.09 5.62 -7.45
CA ARG A 243 9.59 4.73 -8.51
C ARG A 243 8.53 3.72 -8.95
N THR A 244 7.84 3.09 -8.00
CA THR A 244 6.75 2.15 -8.29
C THR A 244 5.60 2.83 -9.03
N ARG A 245 5.15 3.98 -8.56
CA ARG A 245 4.06 4.75 -9.16
C ARG A 245 4.40 5.17 -10.58
N SER A 246 5.63 5.64 -10.81
CA SER A 246 6.11 6.06 -12.14
C SER A 246 6.09 4.89 -13.13
N ALA A 247 6.64 3.73 -12.75
CA ALA A 247 6.67 2.54 -13.61
C ALA A 247 5.25 2.01 -13.94
N LEU A 248 4.35 2.01 -12.94
CA LEU A 248 2.96 1.61 -13.14
C LEU A 248 2.19 2.58 -14.04
N LEU A 249 2.47 3.89 -13.89
CA LEU A 249 1.84 4.93 -14.70
C LEU A 249 2.31 4.87 -16.15
N GLU A 250 3.60 4.62 -16.39
CA GLU A 250 4.16 4.41 -17.73
C GLU A 250 3.50 3.21 -18.41
N THR A 251 3.41 2.08 -17.70
CA THR A 251 2.72 0.88 -18.20
C THR A 251 1.24 1.16 -18.52
N LEU A 252 0.53 1.90 -17.64
CA LEU A 252 -0.85 2.30 -17.87
C LEU A 252 -0.97 3.17 -19.13
N TYR A 253 -0.08 4.17 -19.26
CA TYR A 253 -0.07 5.10 -20.38
C TYR A 253 0.11 4.34 -21.70
N GLU A 254 1.11 3.45 -21.80
CA GLU A 254 1.34 2.64 -22.99
C GLU A 254 0.13 1.78 -23.35
N GLU A 255 -0.48 1.09 -22.37
CA GLU A 255 -1.65 0.25 -22.62
C GLU A 255 -2.85 1.08 -23.09
N LEU A 256 -3.10 2.24 -22.50
CA LEU A 256 -4.18 3.14 -22.93
C LEU A 256 -3.91 3.72 -24.33
N HIS A 257 -2.67 4.09 -24.60
CA HIS A 257 -2.27 4.71 -25.87
C HIS A 257 -2.40 3.73 -27.04
N LEU A 258 -1.78 2.55 -26.93
CA LEU A 258 -1.80 1.53 -27.98
C LEU A 258 -3.22 1.05 -28.29
N ASN A 259 -4.03 0.76 -27.26
CA ASN A 259 -5.40 0.31 -27.48
C ASN A 259 -6.30 1.41 -28.04
N SER A 260 -6.04 2.69 -27.72
CA SER A 260 -6.80 3.81 -28.31
C SER A 260 -6.42 4.05 -29.77
N GLN A 261 -5.15 3.86 -30.15
CA GLN A 261 -4.71 3.90 -31.55
C GLN A 261 -5.31 2.77 -32.38
N ALA A 262 -5.34 1.55 -31.84
CA ALA A 262 -5.97 0.40 -32.48
C ALA A 262 -7.46 0.65 -32.76
N MET A 263 -8.16 1.32 -31.83
CA MET A 263 -9.57 1.71 -32.03
C MET A 263 -9.77 2.75 -33.14
N MET A 264 -8.75 3.57 -33.45
CA MET A 264 -8.78 4.51 -34.57
C MET A 264 -8.34 3.89 -35.91
N GLY A 265 -8.04 2.59 -35.94
CA GLY A 265 -7.54 1.91 -37.15
C GLY A 265 -6.10 2.25 -37.51
N VAL A 266 -5.31 2.74 -36.54
CA VAL A 266 -3.92 3.20 -36.75
C VAL A 266 -2.89 2.11 -36.35
N GLY A 267 -3.34 0.89 -36.04
CA GLY A 267 -2.48 -0.28 -35.85
C GLY A 267 -2.39 -1.09 -37.15
N GLY A 268 -1.17 -1.31 -37.65
CA GLY A 268 -0.89 -1.84 -39.00
C GLY A 268 -1.61 -3.15 -39.36
N GLU A 269 -1.92 -3.27 -40.65
CA GLU A 269 -2.53 -4.47 -41.28
C GLU A 269 -1.56 -5.64 -41.51
N ASP A 270 -0.34 -5.61 -40.96
CA ASP A 270 0.67 -6.66 -41.12
C ASP A 270 0.87 -7.45 -39.82
N ASP A 271 -0.12 -8.26 -39.45
CA ASP A 271 0.09 -9.56 -38.78
C ASP A 271 -1.27 -10.26 -38.61
N LYS A 272 -1.69 -10.98 -39.66
CA LYS A 272 -2.80 -11.91 -39.58
C LYS A 272 -2.29 -13.32 -39.27
N MET A 273 -2.78 -13.82 -38.13
CA MET A 273 -2.93 -15.22 -37.72
C MET A 273 -1.72 -15.92 -37.08
N GLU A 274 -1.71 -15.98 -35.75
CA GLU A 274 -1.74 -17.29 -35.06
C GLU A 274 -2.27 -17.19 -33.63
N ASN A 275 -3.11 -18.17 -33.27
CA ASN A 275 -3.66 -18.51 -31.95
C ASN A 275 -4.57 -17.53 -31.20
N GLY A 276 -5.82 -17.97 -31.07
CA GLY A 276 -6.73 -17.52 -30.04
C GLY A 276 -6.17 -17.82 -28.64
N SER A 277 -5.67 -16.79 -27.97
CA SER A 277 -5.63 -16.59 -26.53
C SER A 277 -4.78 -15.35 -26.27
N GLY A 278 -5.37 -14.22 -25.86
CA GLY A 278 -4.55 -13.09 -25.43
C GLY A 278 -5.20 -11.73 -25.63
N GLY A 279 -5.50 -11.04 -24.53
CA GLY A 279 -6.01 -9.67 -24.58
C GLY A 279 -6.52 -9.18 -23.23
N GLY A 280 -5.81 -9.53 -22.16
CA GLY A 280 -6.13 -9.10 -20.79
C GLY A 280 -5.01 -9.35 -19.78
N GLY A 281 -3.80 -9.67 -20.23
CA GLY A 281 -2.68 -10.07 -19.37
C GLY A 281 -1.70 -8.96 -19.01
N GLY A 282 -1.43 -8.00 -19.90
CA GLY A 282 -0.27 -7.07 -19.78
C GLY A 282 -0.27 -6.21 -18.52
N PHE A 283 -1.23 -5.28 -18.40
CA PHE A 283 -1.32 -4.40 -17.24
C PHE A 283 -1.47 -5.16 -15.93
N PHE A 284 -2.45 -6.07 -15.83
CA PHE A 284 -2.73 -6.77 -14.58
C PHE A 284 -1.60 -7.70 -14.14
N GLU A 285 -0.85 -8.31 -15.07
CA GLU A 285 0.31 -9.14 -14.73
C GLU A 285 1.49 -8.28 -14.27
N SER A 286 1.77 -7.18 -14.96
CA SER A 286 2.81 -6.21 -14.56
C SER A 286 2.48 -5.59 -13.20
N PHE A 287 1.22 -5.21 -12.99
CA PHE A 287 0.69 -4.71 -11.73
C PHE A 287 0.83 -5.73 -10.61
N LYS A 288 0.40 -6.98 -10.84
CA LYS A 288 0.58 -8.07 -9.88
C LYS A 288 2.06 -8.30 -9.56
N ARG A 289 2.97 -8.20 -10.53
CA ARG A 289 4.42 -8.37 -10.32
C ARG A 289 4.99 -7.26 -9.42
N VAL A 290 4.61 -6.01 -9.66
CA VAL A 290 5.10 -4.84 -8.92
C VAL A 290 4.52 -4.79 -7.49
N ILE A 291 3.23 -5.07 -7.29
CA ILE A 291 2.63 -5.14 -5.94
C ILE A 291 3.07 -6.38 -5.18
N ARG A 292 3.30 -7.50 -5.87
CA ARG A 292 3.93 -8.68 -5.26
C ARG A 292 5.34 -8.34 -4.74
N SER A 293 6.06 -7.41 -5.37
CA SER A 293 7.34 -6.90 -4.86
C SER A 293 7.21 -6.03 -3.60
N ARG A 294 6.05 -5.40 -3.34
CA ARG A 294 5.78 -4.69 -2.07
C ARG A 294 5.46 -5.66 -0.91
N SER A 295 4.95 -6.85 -1.21
CA SER A 295 4.54 -7.86 -0.22
C SER A 295 5.53 -9.03 -0.07
N HIS A 296 6.38 -9.29 -1.07
CA HIS A 296 7.52 -10.21 -0.97
C HIS A 296 8.71 -9.50 -0.37
N SER A 297 8.99 -9.84 0.90
CA SER A 297 10.36 -9.95 1.40
C SER A 297 11.19 -10.67 0.32
N LEU A 298 12.35 -10.14 -0.03
CA LEU A 298 13.30 -10.77 -0.96
C LEU A 298 13.53 -12.24 -0.54
N ASP A 299 12.95 -13.18 -1.28
CA ASP A 299 13.26 -14.60 -1.17
C ASP A 299 14.57 -14.85 -1.92
N ALA A 300 15.70 -14.82 -1.20
CA ALA A 300 16.92 -15.48 -1.64
C ALA A 300 16.86 -16.94 -1.14
N VAL A 301 16.18 -17.80 -1.90
CA VAL A 301 16.33 -19.25 -1.74
C VAL A 301 17.71 -19.60 -2.25
N GLY A 302 18.59 -19.98 -1.33
CA GLY A 302 19.91 -20.52 -1.64
C GLY A 302 19.79 -21.78 -2.48
N PHE A 303 20.26 -21.73 -3.72
CA PHE A 303 20.60 -22.91 -4.49
C PHE A 303 22.07 -23.27 -4.24
N PRO A 304 22.41 -24.55 -4.03
CA PRO A 304 23.79 -24.96 -3.80
C PRO A 304 24.59 -24.86 -5.10
N LEU A 305 25.70 -24.13 -5.02
CA LEU A 305 26.68 -23.99 -6.10
C LEU A 305 27.35 -25.35 -6.36
N LYS A 306 26.86 -26.10 -7.37
CA LYS A 306 27.62 -27.21 -7.96
C LYS A 306 28.56 -26.66 -9.02
N LYS A 307 29.87 -26.74 -8.73
CA LYS A 307 30.97 -26.58 -9.69
C LYS A 307 30.73 -27.48 -10.91
N THR A 308 30.83 -26.92 -12.10
CA THR A 308 31.18 -27.67 -13.31
C THR A 308 32.15 -26.86 -14.17
N HIS A 309 33.00 -27.61 -14.86
CA HIS A 309 34.30 -27.21 -15.39
C HIS A 309 34.27 -26.26 -16.59
N SER A 310 35.40 -25.54 -16.69
CA SER A 310 36.02 -24.88 -17.84
C SER A 310 35.64 -25.39 -19.24
N VAL A 311 35.34 -24.46 -20.15
CA VAL A 311 35.96 -24.41 -21.49
C VAL A 311 36.09 -22.95 -21.94
N SER A 312 37.30 -22.59 -22.35
CA SER A 312 37.69 -21.28 -22.89
C SER A 312 37.16 -21.05 -24.30
N SER A 313 36.79 -19.82 -24.64
CA SER A 313 36.93 -19.29 -26.00
C SER A 313 37.14 -17.77 -26.01
N SER A 314 38.31 -17.42 -26.52
CA SER A 314 38.88 -16.14 -26.94
C SER A 314 37.95 -14.95 -27.23
N LEU A 315 38.32 -13.80 -26.63
CA LEU A 315 37.99 -12.46 -27.11
C LEU A 315 38.70 -12.17 -28.44
N SER A 316 37.96 -11.63 -29.40
CA SER A 316 38.50 -10.73 -30.43
C SER A 316 37.73 -9.40 -30.38
N SER A 317 38.48 -8.34 -30.17
CA SER A 317 38.06 -6.95 -30.13
C SER A 317 37.82 -6.41 -31.54
N TYR A 318 36.61 -5.90 -31.80
CA TYR A 318 36.37 -4.92 -32.85
C TYR A 318 35.45 -3.82 -32.31
N SER A 319 36.03 -2.62 -32.26
CA SER A 319 35.42 -1.35 -31.92
C SER A 319 34.54 -0.85 -33.06
N HIS A 320 33.27 -0.59 -32.78
CA HIS A 320 32.39 0.24 -33.62
C HIS A 320 31.66 1.26 -32.74
N GLU A 321 31.90 2.54 -33.04
CA GLU A 321 31.18 3.70 -32.53
C GLU A 321 29.68 3.61 -32.86
N PRO A 322 28.76 4.04 -31.97
CA PRO A 322 27.36 4.20 -32.33
C PRO A 322 27.10 5.60 -32.88
N ALA A 323 26.53 5.64 -34.09
CA ALA A 323 25.98 6.82 -34.72
C ALA A 323 24.77 7.38 -33.94
N GLU A 324 24.63 8.71 -33.98
CA GLU A 324 23.58 9.50 -33.35
C GLU A 324 22.17 9.01 -33.70
N GLY A 325 21.41 8.61 -32.67
CA GLY A 325 19.99 8.32 -32.76
C GLY A 325 19.15 9.55 -32.40
N HIS A 326 18.23 9.91 -33.29
CA HIS A 326 17.28 11.02 -33.16
C HIS A 326 16.49 11.01 -31.83
N LYS A 327 16.55 12.12 -31.11
CA LYS A 327 15.71 12.41 -29.93
C LYS A 327 14.26 12.67 -30.37
N PHE A 328 13.31 11.90 -29.85
CA PHE A 328 11.89 12.25 -29.83
C PHE A 328 11.60 13.23 -28.66
N PRO A 329 10.85 14.32 -28.86
CA PRO A 329 10.45 15.20 -27.78
C PRO A 329 9.12 14.72 -27.17
N GLY A 330 9.12 14.42 -25.87
CA GLY A 330 7.89 14.02 -25.19
C GLY A 330 8.09 13.49 -23.78
N ILE A 331 8.94 14.15 -22.99
CA ILE A 331 8.99 13.88 -21.55
C ILE A 331 7.77 14.58 -20.95
N VAL A 332 6.77 13.79 -20.54
CA VAL A 332 5.68 14.28 -19.70
C VAL A 332 6.31 14.79 -18.41
N SER A 333 6.18 16.09 -18.16
CA SER A 333 6.67 16.77 -16.97
C SER A 333 6.23 16.05 -15.70
N THR A 334 7.17 15.90 -14.77
CA THR A 334 7.05 15.30 -13.44
C THR A 334 5.92 15.86 -12.58
N ALA A 335 5.25 16.94 -12.99
CA ALA A 335 4.17 17.55 -12.23
C ALA A 335 2.82 16.78 -12.29
N LEU A 336 2.62 15.92 -13.29
CA LEU A 336 1.48 14.96 -13.31
C LEU A 336 1.63 13.82 -12.28
N LEU A 337 2.80 13.70 -11.62
CA LEU A 337 3.09 12.61 -10.68
C LEU A 337 2.34 12.74 -9.35
N HIS A 338 1.74 13.89 -9.01
CA HIS A 338 1.15 14.10 -7.68
C HIS A 338 -0.38 13.97 -7.57
N LEU A 339 -1.12 13.95 -8.68
CA LEU A 339 -2.59 13.95 -8.63
C LEU A 339 -3.16 12.57 -8.95
N GLY A 340 -3.59 11.84 -7.91
CA GLY A 340 -4.57 10.77 -8.08
C GLY A 340 -5.93 11.36 -8.45
N VAL A 341 -6.68 10.70 -9.34
CA VAL A 341 -7.96 11.19 -9.87
C VAL A 341 -9.02 11.31 -8.77
N LEU A 342 -8.88 10.57 -7.68
CA LEU A 342 -9.72 10.69 -6.48
C LEU A 342 -9.65 12.07 -5.78
N CYS A 343 -8.51 12.76 -5.79
CA CYS A 343 -8.38 14.07 -5.14
C CYS A 343 -9.01 15.19 -5.98
N LEU A 344 -8.93 15.04 -7.31
CA LEU A 344 -9.54 15.92 -8.30
C LEU A 344 -11.07 15.97 -8.21
N LEU A 345 -11.72 14.83 -8.01
CA LEU A 345 -13.18 14.76 -7.91
C LEU A 345 -13.74 15.41 -6.64
N GLN A 346 -12.95 15.48 -5.57
CA GLN A 346 -13.37 16.05 -4.30
C GLN A 346 -13.29 17.59 -4.28
N GLN A 347 -12.38 18.19 -5.06
CA GLN A 347 -12.32 19.65 -5.26
C GLN A 347 -13.40 20.18 -6.20
N PHE A 348 -13.81 19.42 -7.21
CA PHE A 348 -14.87 19.84 -8.14
C PHE A 348 -16.27 19.91 -7.50
N CYS A 349 -16.56 19.10 -6.46
CA CYS A 349 -17.85 19.14 -5.75
C CYS A 349 -18.01 20.35 -4.81
N GLY A 350 -16.94 21.11 -4.51
CA GLY A 350 -16.99 22.28 -3.62
C GLY A 350 -17.29 23.62 -4.31
N LEU A 351 -17.34 23.66 -5.65
CA LEU A 351 -17.41 24.91 -6.42
C LEU A 351 -18.82 25.30 -6.93
N PHE A 352 -19.86 24.52 -6.64
CA PHE A 352 -21.23 24.84 -7.07
C PHE A 352 -22.22 24.89 -5.89
N PRO A 353 -22.92 26.02 -5.65
CA PRO A 353 -23.91 26.12 -4.58
C PRO A 353 -25.21 25.37 -4.94
N PRO A 354 -25.92 24.77 -3.94
CA PRO A 354 -27.11 23.97 -4.18
C PRO A 354 -28.33 24.88 -4.36
N SER A 355 -28.62 25.30 -5.59
CA SER A 355 -29.87 26.03 -5.87
C SER A 355 -30.32 25.89 -7.33
N SER A 356 -30.82 24.70 -7.68
CA SER A 356 -31.78 24.49 -8.78
C SER A 356 -32.18 23.01 -8.91
N LEU A 357 -32.88 22.48 -7.92
CA LEU A 357 -33.65 21.24 -8.03
C LEU A 357 -35.08 21.51 -7.57
N ALA A 358 -35.78 22.36 -8.30
CA ALA A 358 -37.21 22.57 -8.15
C ALA A 358 -37.82 22.71 -9.54
N CYS A 359 -38.06 21.57 -10.20
CA CYS A 359 -39.12 21.36 -11.19
C CYS A 359 -39.04 19.92 -11.72
N CYS A 360 -39.68 18.99 -11.01
CA CYS A 360 -40.35 17.82 -11.57
C CYS A 360 -41.21 17.18 -10.45
N PRO A 361 -42.55 17.16 -10.58
CA PRO A 361 -43.44 16.60 -9.58
C PRO A 361 -43.50 15.07 -9.69
N ASN A 362 -43.70 14.38 -8.57
CA ASN A 362 -43.81 12.93 -8.37
C ASN A 362 -42.52 12.10 -8.48
N ILE A 363 -41.73 12.12 -7.41
CA ILE A 363 -41.30 10.92 -6.66
C ILE A 363 -41.21 11.36 -5.19
N SER A 364 -42.32 11.24 -4.46
CA SER A 364 -42.33 11.36 -3.01
C SER A 364 -42.10 9.98 -2.40
N GLN A 365 -41.22 9.94 -1.39
CA GLN A 365 -40.91 8.81 -0.49
C GLN A 365 -39.79 7.84 -0.94
N ARG A 366 -38.53 8.20 -0.64
CA ARG A 366 -37.50 7.33 -0.04
C ARG A 366 -36.34 8.19 0.51
N ARG A 367 -35.92 7.93 1.75
CA ARG A 367 -34.78 8.57 2.47
C ARG A 367 -33.42 8.06 1.92
N PRO A 368 -32.28 8.75 2.18
CA PRO A 368 -31.15 8.77 1.28
C PRO A 368 -30.23 7.55 1.46
N LEU A 369 -30.00 6.82 0.38
CA LEU A 369 -28.93 5.84 0.23
C LEU A 369 -27.86 6.44 -0.70
N GLY A 370 -26.60 6.19 -0.34
CA GLY A 370 -25.40 6.80 -0.93
C GLY A 370 -25.37 6.76 -2.46
N TRP A 371 -24.94 7.87 -3.04
CA TRP A 371 -24.78 8.01 -4.48
C TRP A 371 -23.56 7.19 -4.92
N SER A 372 -23.80 6.21 -5.79
CA SER A 372 -22.74 5.43 -6.43
C SER A 372 -22.09 6.22 -7.56
N VAL A 373 -20.75 6.27 -7.57
CA VAL A 373 -19.88 6.86 -8.61
C VAL A 373 -20.24 6.39 -10.03
N HIS A 374 -20.84 5.20 -10.14
CA HIS A 374 -21.31 4.60 -11.39
C HIS A 374 -22.41 5.41 -12.08
N ALA A 375 -23.28 6.08 -11.32
CA ALA A 375 -24.38 6.89 -11.86
C ALA A 375 -23.92 8.25 -12.39
N TRP A 376 -22.77 8.75 -11.93
CA TRP A 376 -22.21 10.04 -12.35
C TRP A 376 -21.34 9.91 -13.60
N VAL A 377 -20.48 8.90 -13.67
CA VAL A 377 -19.66 8.61 -14.87
C VAL A 377 -20.54 8.27 -16.08
N SER A 378 -21.66 7.57 -15.86
CA SER A 378 -22.62 7.24 -16.91
C SER A 378 -23.33 8.48 -17.47
N ASN A 379 -23.64 9.48 -16.63
CA ASN A 379 -24.30 10.72 -17.06
C ASN A 379 -23.35 11.69 -17.80
N LEU A 380 -22.05 11.68 -17.46
CA LEU A 380 -21.05 12.45 -18.19
C LEU A 380 -20.80 11.86 -19.59
N ALA A 381 -20.78 10.53 -19.72
CA ALA A 381 -20.67 9.83 -21.00
C ALA A 381 -21.93 10.00 -21.89
N LEU A 382 -23.13 9.99 -21.30
CA LEU A 382 -24.39 10.23 -22.02
C LEU A 382 -24.51 11.68 -22.53
N SER A 383 -24.05 12.67 -21.76
CA SER A 383 -24.05 14.08 -22.23
C SER A 383 -23.08 14.30 -23.40
N PHE A 384 -21.95 13.60 -23.42
CA PHE A 384 -21.00 13.65 -24.55
C PHE A 384 -21.51 12.93 -25.80
N THR A 385 -22.33 11.89 -25.65
CA THR A 385 -22.87 11.13 -26.80
C THR A 385 -24.04 11.86 -27.48
N LEU A 386 -24.86 12.60 -26.72
CA LEU A 386 -25.97 13.40 -27.27
C LEU A 386 -25.49 14.66 -28.01
N SER A 387 -24.37 15.25 -27.60
CA SER A 387 -23.85 16.47 -28.25
C SER A 387 -23.18 16.20 -29.61
N VAL A 388 -22.85 14.94 -29.93
CA VAL A 388 -22.22 14.55 -31.21
C VAL A 388 -23.25 14.12 -32.26
N THR A 389 -24.54 13.99 -31.90
CA THR A 389 -25.61 13.57 -32.81
C THR A 389 -26.59 14.69 -33.22
N THR A 390 -26.38 15.93 -32.78
CA THR A 390 -27.24 17.09 -33.13
C THR A 390 -26.49 18.33 -33.65
N THR A 391 -25.43 18.11 -34.42
CA THR A 391 -24.84 19.07 -35.37
C THR A 391 -24.40 18.31 -36.59
#